data_AF-E0S0A6-F1
#
_entry.id   AF-E0S0A6-F1
#
_cell.length_a   1.000
_cell.length_b   1.000
_cell.length_c   1.000
_cell.angle_alpha   90.00
_cell.angle_beta   90.00
_cell.angle_gamma   90.00
#
_symmetry.space_group_name_H-M   'P 1'
#
loop_
_entity.id
_entity.type
_entity.pdbx_description
1 polymer ?
#
loop_
_entity_poly.entity_id
_entity_poly.type
_entity_poly.pdbx_seq_one_letter_code
_entity_poly.pdbx_strand_id
1 'polypeptide(L)'
;MTQTINELIGSVVQILLFTLIPFIWWLITARKKENFFSWIGLKKPVGDKKKILLFILGAFVICEVVGMILNNTILKTEWNVSPFAGEGIGGLLAAVLYSYFHTAFSEEIIYRGFLQKRLQKALGFTAGTLVQAFIFGASHVILSYNLITFTEGVALLLYPMLPAILIAFINEKKCEGSILPGWLIHGTLNVITHVSQLW
;
A
#
# COMPACT_ATOMS: atom_id res chain seq x y z
N MET A 1 -10.75 -8.77 -21.73
CA MET A 1 -11.91 -7.90 -21.43
C MET A 1 -12.62 -8.33 -20.14
N THR A 2 -12.96 -9.61 -19.97
CA THR A 2 -13.58 -10.13 -18.74
C THR A 2 -12.75 -9.88 -17.47
N GLN A 3 -11.45 -10.13 -17.50
CA GLN A 3 -10.58 -9.93 -16.34
C GLN A 3 -10.46 -8.46 -15.93
N THR A 4 -10.27 -7.54 -16.89
CA THR A 4 -10.24 -6.10 -16.60
C THR A 4 -11.54 -5.63 -15.95
N ILE A 5 -12.69 -6.14 -16.39
CA ILE A 5 -13.99 -5.84 -15.78
C ILE A 5 -14.05 -6.39 -14.35
N ASN A 6 -13.57 -7.63 -14.12
CA ASN A 6 -13.49 -8.22 -12.79
C ASN A 6 -12.60 -7.38 -11.86
N GLU A 7 -11.44 -6.92 -12.33
CA GLU A 7 -10.55 -6.07 -11.53
C GLU A 7 -11.16 -4.71 -11.21
N LEU A 8 -11.92 -4.13 -12.13
CA LEU A 8 -12.65 -2.89 -11.88
C LEU A 8 -13.72 -3.09 -10.79
N ILE A 9 -14.54 -4.14 -10.90
CA ILE A 9 -15.58 -4.46 -9.91
C ILE A 9 -14.94 -4.77 -8.56
N GLY A 10 -13.91 -5.62 -8.55
CA GLY A 10 -13.14 -5.98 -7.36
C GLY A 10 -12.54 -4.76 -6.69
N SER A 11 -11.96 -3.83 -7.47
CA SER A 11 -11.41 -2.58 -6.94
C SER A 11 -12.47 -1.75 -6.23
N VAL A 12 -13.66 -1.58 -6.84
CA VAL A 12 -14.76 -0.84 -6.21
C VAL A 12 -15.19 -1.49 -4.90
N VAL A 13 -15.37 -2.81 -4.90
CA VAL A 13 -15.76 -3.56 -3.69
C VAL A 13 -14.69 -3.41 -2.60
N GLN A 14 -13.43 -3.59 -2.94
CA GLN A 14 -12.31 -3.52 -2.00
C GLN A 14 -12.18 -2.12 -1.38
N ILE A 15 -12.28 -1.07 -2.20
CA ILE A 15 -12.24 0.32 -1.73
C ILE A 15 -13.40 0.58 -0.76
N LEU A 16 -14.62 0.14 -1.08
CA LEU A 16 -15.78 0.32 -0.21
C LEU A 16 -15.58 -0.39 1.14
N LEU A 17 -15.12 -1.65 1.12
CA LEU A 17 -14.86 -2.43 2.33
C LEU A 17 -13.80 -1.77 3.22
N PHE A 18 -12.68 -1.35 2.63
CA PHE A 18 -11.55 -0.78 3.37
C PHE A 18 -11.83 0.66 3.84
N THR A 19 -12.77 1.35 3.19
CA THR A 19 -13.24 2.69 3.58
C THR A 19 -14.31 2.62 4.67
N LEU A 20 -15.06 1.52 4.79
CA LEU A 20 -16.21 1.41 5.70
C LEU A 20 -15.85 1.69 7.17
N ILE A 21 -14.81 1.02 7.69
CA ILE A 21 -14.36 1.21 9.07
C ILE A 21 -13.88 2.66 9.30
N PRO A 22 -12.98 3.22 8.47
CA PRO A 22 -12.63 4.64 8.55
C PRO A 22 -13.83 5.58 8.53
N PHE A 23 -14.79 5.33 7.65
CA PHE A 23 -15.96 6.19 7.46
C PHE A 23 -16.87 6.20 8.69
N ILE A 24 -17.19 5.03 9.23
CA ILE A 24 -17.99 4.90 10.46
C ILE A 24 -17.30 5.62 11.62
N TRP A 25 -15.99 5.41 11.78
CA TRP A 25 -15.23 6.09 12.84
C TRP A 25 -15.25 7.61 12.69
N TRP A 26 -15.08 8.12 11.46
CA TRP A 26 -15.15 9.55 11.18
C TRP A 26 -16.55 10.12 11.48
N LEU A 27 -17.62 9.42 11.10
CA LEU A 27 -19.00 9.82 11.37
C LEU A 27 -19.26 10.05 12.87
N ILE A 28 -18.64 9.25 13.72
CA ILE A 28 -18.81 9.31 15.18
C ILE A 28 -17.90 10.39 15.78
N THR A 29 -16.65 10.48 15.34
CA THR A 29 -15.60 11.21 16.08
C THR A 29 -15.20 12.57 15.48
N ALA A 30 -15.35 12.76 14.17
CA ALA A 30 -14.70 13.84 13.43
C ALA A 30 -15.59 14.57 12.43
N ARG A 31 -16.80 14.07 12.11
CA ARG A 31 -17.68 14.68 11.07
C ARG A 31 -18.03 16.15 11.26
N LYS A 32 -18.04 16.63 12.51
CA LYS A 32 -18.32 18.04 12.85
C LYS A 32 -17.07 18.93 12.80
N LYS A 33 -15.88 18.35 12.65
CA LYS A 33 -14.58 19.04 12.74
C LYS A 33 -13.94 19.20 11.37
N GLU A 34 -14.03 18.19 10.51
CA GLU A 34 -13.47 18.20 9.17
C GLU A 34 -14.17 17.17 8.27
N ASN A 35 -14.04 17.34 6.94
CA ASN A 35 -14.60 16.39 5.97
C ASN A 35 -13.80 15.08 5.93
N PHE A 36 -14.44 14.01 5.46
CA PHE A 36 -13.85 12.67 5.45
C PHE A 36 -12.55 12.57 4.65
N PHE A 37 -12.50 13.16 3.45
CA PHE A 37 -11.34 13.09 2.56
C PHE A 37 -10.12 13.76 3.18
N SER A 38 -10.27 14.97 3.73
CA SER A 38 -9.22 15.65 4.48
C SER A 38 -8.77 14.84 5.70
N TRP A 39 -9.72 14.22 6.41
CA TRP A 39 -9.45 13.44 7.63
C TRP A 39 -8.62 12.18 7.39
N ILE A 40 -8.88 11.46 6.28
CA ILE A 40 -8.06 10.32 5.85
C ILE A 40 -6.79 10.77 5.10
N GLY A 41 -6.62 12.06 4.82
CA GLY A 41 -5.47 12.55 4.08
C GLY A 41 -5.56 12.40 2.57
N LEU A 42 -6.75 12.15 2.01
CA LEU A 42 -7.00 12.24 0.57
C LEU A 42 -7.11 13.73 0.17
N LYS A 43 -5.97 14.40 0.20
CA LYS A 43 -5.80 15.83 -0.06
C LYS A 43 -4.48 16.07 -0.80
N LYS A 44 -4.36 17.23 -1.47
CA LYS A 44 -3.12 17.59 -2.16
C LYS A 44 -1.95 17.65 -1.17
N PRO A 45 -0.76 17.13 -1.53
CA PRO A 45 0.41 17.25 -0.70
C PRO A 45 0.84 18.71 -0.62
N VAL A 46 1.20 19.16 0.58
CA VAL A 46 1.70 20.52 0.85
C VAL A 46 3.19 20.41 1.19
N GLY A 47 4.01 21.24 0.53
CA GLY A 47 5.45 21.27 0.71
C GLY A 47 6.22 21.60 -0.57
N ASP A 48 7.54 21.57 -0.49
CA ASP A 48 8.42 21.77 -1.64
C ASP A 48 8.29 20.60 -2.62
N LYS A 49 7.78 20.87 -3.83
CA LYS A 49 7.51 19.85 -4.85
C LYS A 49 8.76 19.06 -5.25
N LYS A 50 9.93 19.70 -5.33
CA LYS A 50 11.19 19.04 -5.71
C LYS A 50 11.65 18.11 -4.60
N LYS A 51 11.56 18.55 -3.34
CA LYS A 51 11.89 17.69 -2.19
C LYS A 51 10.92 16.52 -2.07
N ILE A 52 9.62 16.75 -2.23
CA ILE A 52 8.61 15.68 -2.21
C ILE A 52 8.91 14.65 -3.31
N LEU A 53 9.19 15.10 -4.53
CA LEU A 53 9.58 14.20 -5.62
C LEU A 53 10.84 13.39 -5.29
N LEU A 54 11.86 14.04 -4.72
CA LEU A 54 13.08 13.34 -4.29
C LEU A 54 12.81 12.27 -3.23
N PHE A 55 11.93 12.55 -2.26
CA PHE A 55 11.53 11.56 -1.26
C PHE A 55 10.75 10.41 -1.88
N ILE A 56 9.83 10.68 -2.81
CA ILE A 56 9.09 9.65 -3.55
C ILE A 56 10.05 8.74 -4.31
N LEU A 57 10.95 9.33 -5.11
CA LEU A 57 11.92 8.57 -5.89
C LEU A 57 12.88 7.78 -5.00
N GLY A 58 13.38 8.38 -3.92
CA GLY A 58 14.26 7.70 -2.97
C GLY A 58 13.58 6.50 -2.30
N ALA A 59 12.36 6.67 -1.80
CA ALA A 59 11.61 5.57 -1.20
C ALA A 59 11.28 4.48 -2.23
N PHE A 60 10.89 4.87 -3.44
CA PHE A 60 10.65 3.94 -4.53
C PHE A 60 11.89 3.11 -4.84
N VAL A 61 13.06 3.73 -5.07
CA VAL A 61 14.32 3.02 -5.38
C VAL A 61 14.70 2.07 -4.25
N ILE A 62 14.60 2.50 -2.98
CA ILE A 62 14.92 1.65 -1.83
C ILE A 62 14.00 0.42 -1.79
N CYS A 63 12.68 0.63 -1.89
CA CYS A 63 11.70 -0.46 -1.86
C CYS A 63 11.84 -1.40 -3.05
N GLU A 64 12.12 -0.87 -4.24
CA GLU A 64 12.29 -1.66 -5.46
C GLU A 64 13.55 -2.51 -5.40
N VAL A 65 14.69 -1.95 -4.99
CA VAL A 65 15.95 -2.72 -4.87
C VAL A 65 15.80 -3.84 -3.85
N VAL A 66 15.25 -3.55 -2.67
CA VAL A 66 15.02 -4.58 -1.65
C VAL A 66 14.01 -5.62 -2.13
N GLY A 67 12.90 -5.18 -2.73
CA GLY A 67 11.87 -6.05 -3.27
C GLY A 67 12.40 -6.98 -4.35
N MET A 68 13.18 -6.45 -5.29
CA MET A 68 13.81 -7.23 -6.35
C MET A 68 14.79 -8.27 -5.79
N ILE A 69 15.61 -7.93 -4.81
CA ILE A 69 16.53 -8.88 -4.16
C ILE A 69 15.72 -10.01 -3.50
N LEU A 70 14.73 -9.67 -2.67
CA LEU A 70 13.91 -10.66 -1.97
C LEU A 70 13.13 -11.54 -2.95
N ASN A 71 12.56 -10.95 -4.00
CA ASN A 71 11.80 -11.67 -5.00
C ASN A 71 12.66 -12.61 -5.84
N ASN A 72 13.94 -12.32 -6.05
CA ASN A 72 14.85 -13.22 -6.81
C ASN A 72 15.61 -14.22 -5.94
N THR A 73 15.54 -14.12 -4.62
CA THR A 73 16.32 -14.98 -3.70
C THR A 73 15.46 -15.81 -2.76
N ILE A 74 14.45 -15.21 -2.13
CA ILE A 74 13.65 -15.86 -1.08
C ILE A 74 12.21 -16.10 -1.56
N LEU A 75 11.62 -15.13 -2.26
CA LEU A 75 10.19 -15.16 -2.60
C LEU A 75 9.93 -15.69 -4.03
N LYS A 76 10.95 -16.16 -4.76
CA LYS A 76 10.77 -16.78 -6.10
C LYS A 76 10.22 -18.19 -5.99
N THR A 77 8.90 -18.31 -5.81
CA THR A 77 8.23 -19.58 -5.47
C THR A 77 6.89 -19.71 -6.18
N GLU A 78 6.35 -20.92 -6.23
CA GLU A 78 5.08 -21.24 -6.92
C GLU A 78 3.85 -20.50 -6.33
N TRP A 79 3.88 -20.14 -5.04
CA TRP A 79 2.76 -19.42 -4.42
C TRP A 79 2.79 -17.91 -4.70
N ASN A 80 3.97 -17.36 -5.02
CA ASN A 80 4.18 -15.93 -5.23
C ASN A 80 4.18 -15.58 -6.72
N VAL A 81 3.12 -15.99 -7.41
CA VAL A 81 2.93 -15.76 -8.84
C VAL A 81 1.80 -14.75 -9.04
N SER A 82 2.05 -13.76 -9.90
CA SER A 82 1.07 -12.74 -10.27
C SER A 82 -0.19 -13.40 -10.87
N PRO A 83 -1.41 -12.96 -10.52
CA PRO A 83 -2.63 -13.40 -11.18
C PRO A 83 -2.67 -13.09 -12.68
N PHE A 84 -1.80 -12.18 -13.15
CA PHE A 84 -1.67 -11.75 -14.54
C PHE A 84 -0.50 -12.43 -15.26
N ALA A 85 0.13 -13.43 -14.65
CA ALA A 85 1.32 -14.05 -15.21
C ALA A 85 1.04 -14.73 -16.55
N GLY A 86 1.87 -14.47 -17.56
CA GLY A 86 1.75 -15.04 -18.91
C GLY A 86 0.60 -14.50 -19.78
N GLU A 87 -0.13 -13.47 -19.33
CA GLU A 87 -1.24 -12.88 -20.10
C GLU A 87 -0.81 -11.91 -21.20
N GLY A 88 0.48 -11.59 -21.25
CA GLY A 88 1.08 -10.62 -22.16
C GLY A 88 0.41 -9.24 -22.08
N ILE A 89 0.28 -8.57 -23.22
CA ILE A 89 -0.31 -7.23 -23.28
C ILE A 89 -1.78 -7.19 -22.84
N GLY A 90 -2.49 -8.33 -22.90
CA GLY A 90 -3.89 -8.43 -22.52
C GLY A 90 -4.13 -8.21 -21.02
N GLY A 91 -3.18 -8.63 -20.18
CA GLY A 91 -3.22 -8.47 -18.72
C GLY A 91 -2.78 -7.09 -18.21
N LEU A 92 -2.11 -6.28 -19.05
CA LEU A 92 -1.48 -5.03 -18.61
C LEU A 92 -2.47 -4.06 -17.94
N LEU A 93 -3.63 -3.82 -18.56
CA LEU A 93 -4.61 -2.89 -17.99
C LEU A 93 -5.20 -3.44 -16.69
N ALA A 94 -5.43 -4.75 -16.60
CA ALA A 94 -5.94 -5.39 -15.39
C ALA A 94 -4.91 -5.28 -14.25
N ALA A 95 -3.64 -5.56 -14.52
CA ALA A 95 -2.54 -5.42 -13.58
C ALA A 95 -2.40 -3.98 -13.03
N VAL A 96 -2.53 -2.96 -13.90
CA VAL A 96 -2.47 -1.55 -13.48
C VAL A 96 -3.66 -1.18 -12.61
N LEU A 97 -4.89 -1.59 -12.99
CA LEU A 97 -6.09 -1.31 -12.20
C LEU A 97 -6.04 -1.99 -10.84
N TYR A 98 -5.65 -3.27 -10.80
CA TYR A 98 -5.47 -4.02 -9.57
C TYR A 98 -4.44 -3.34 -8.64
N SER A 99 -3.27 -3.02 -9.18
CA SER A 99 -2.17 -2.43 -8.42
C SER A 99 -2.52 -1.08 -7.79
N TYR A 100 -3.11 -0.17 -8.58
CA TYR A 100 -3.41 1.17 -8.08
C TYR A 100 -4.69 1.22 -7.26
N PHE A 101 -5.76 0.55 -7.68
CA PHE A 101 -7.08 0.73 -7.06
C PHE A 101 -7.44 -0.41 -6.12
N HIS A 102 -7.35 -1.66 -6.57
CA HIS A 102 -7.70 -2.80 -5.74
C HIS A 102 -6.81 -2.84 -4.49
N THR A 103 -5.49 -2.89 -4.68
CA THR A 103 -4.54 -3.05 -3.56
C THR A 103 -4.15 -1.70 -2.98
N ALA A 104 -3.40 -0.87 -3.72
CA ALA A 104 -2.68 0.25 -3.12
C ALA A 104 -3.63 1.31 -2.56
N PHE A 105 -4.66 1.72 -3.30
CA PHE A 105 -5.58 2.75 -2.82
C PHE A 105 -6.37 2.28 -1.59
N SER A 106 -6.96 1.08 -1.65
CA SER A 106 -7.70 0.49 -0.53
C SER A 106 -6.84 0.38 0.73
N GLU A 107 -5.62 -0.15 0.59
CA GLU A 107 -4.69 -0.30 1.70
C GLU A 107 -4.20 1.04 2.24
N GLU A 108 -3.89 2.01 1.38
CA GLU A 108 -3.49 3.35 1.84
C GLU A 108 -4.61 4.04 2.62
N ILE A 109 -5.89 3.86 2.27
CA ILE A 109 -7.03 4.40 3.04
C ILE A 109 -7.05 3.84 4.45
N ILE A 110 -6.99 2.50 4.60
CA ILE A 110 -7.12 1.87 5.92
C ILE A 110 -5.84 1.97 6.76
N TYR A 111 -4.67 1.80 6.17
CA TYR A 111 -3.41 1.74 6.91
C TYR A 111 -2.81 3.12 7.14
N ARG A 112 -2.69 3.98 6.12
CA ARG A 112 -2.02 5.28 6.23
C ARG A 112 -3.02 6.40 6.51
N GLY A 113 -4.16 6.36 5.82
CA GLY A 113 -5.26 7.30 6.04
C GLY A 113 -6.01 7.05 7.34
N PHE A 114 -6.01 5.80 7.84
CA PHE A 114 -6.64 5.44 9.09
C PHE A 114 -5.75 5.00 10.23
N LEU A 115 -5.25 3.78 10.21
CA LEU A 115 -4.59 3.18 11.35
C LEU A 115 -3.38 4.00 11.82
N GLN A 116 -2.53 4.45 10.89
CA GLN A 116 -1.36 5.29 11.14
C GLN A 116 -1.72 6.57 11.89
N LYS A 117 -2.73 7.32 11.42
CA LYS A 117 -3.13 8.59 12.03
C LYS A 117 -3.67 8.41 13.46
N ARG A 118 -4.28 7.26 13.74
CA ARG A 118 -4.83 6.92 15.06
C ARG A 118 -3.72 6.49 16.02
N LEU A 119 -2.86 5.59 15.56
CA LEU A 119 -1.70 5.12 16.33
C LEU A 119 -0.73 6.26 16.61
N GLN A 120 -0.41 7.11 15.63
CA GLN A 120 0.50 8.24 15.85
C GLN A 120 -0.06 9.26 16.83
N LYS A 121 -1.39 9.44 16.88
CA LYS A 121 -2.04 10.32 17.86
C LYS A 121 -1.93 9.76 19.27
N ALA A 122 -2.02 8.43 19.41
CA ALA A 122 -2.00 7.76 20.72
C ALA A 122 -0.56 7.52 21.25
N LEU A 123 0.37 7.16 20.37
CA LEU A 123 1.71 6.68 20.74
C LEU A 123 2.84 7.63 20.29
N GLY A 124 2.51 8.71 19.58
CA GLY A 124 3.48 9.53 18.87
C GLY A 124 3.90 8.92 17.52
N PHE A 125 4.54 9.73 16.68
CA PHE A 125 4.84 9.35 15.28
C PHE A 125 5.68 8.08 15.18
N THR A 126 6.82 7.99 15.89
CA THR A 126 7.74 6.85 15.75
C THR A 126 7.09 5.53 16.18
N ALA A 127 6.59 5.45 17.41
CA ALA A 127 5.97 4.22 17.91
C ALA A 127 4.71 3.86 17.12
N GLY A 128 3.87 4.85 16.78
CA GLY A 128 2.68 4.62 15.97
C GLY A 128 2.99 4.04 14.59
N THR A 129 4.07 4.52 13.96
CA THR A 129 4.54 4.02 12.65
C THR A 129 5.06 2.60 12.73
N LEU A 130 5.86 2.28 13.75
CA LEU A 130 6.39 0.93 13.94
C LEU A 130 5.27 -0.09 14.20
N VAL A 131 4.28 0.26 15.02
CA VAL A 131 3.11 -0.58 15.27
C VAL A 131 2.27 -0.76 13.99
N GLN A 132 2.00 0.32 13.26
CA GLN A 132 1.25 0.24 12.00
C GLN A 132 1.97 -0.63 10.97
N ALA A 133 3.27 -0.43 10.80
CA ALA A 133 4.10 -1.20 9.89
C ALA A 133 4.10 -2.68 10.24
N PHE A 134 4.24 -3.02 11.53
CA PHE A 134 4.17 -4.41 11.97
C PHE A 134 2.80 -5.04 11.67
N ILE A 135 1.70 -4.35 11.95
CA ILE A 135 0.35 -4.84 11.61
C ILE A 135 0.21 -5.06 10.10
N PHE A 136 0.76 -4.16 9.29
CA PHE A 136 0.75 -4.27 7.84
C PHE A 136 1.54 -5.50 7.36
N GLY A 137 2.78 -5.67 7.80
CA GLY A 137 3.57 -6.87 7.47
C GLY A 137 2.94 -8.17 7.97
N ALA A 138 2.42 -8.16 9.21
CA ALA A 138 1.77 -9.33 9.80
C ALA A 138 0.53 -9.76 8.99
N SER A 139 -0.24 -8.80 8.44
CA SER A 139 -1.39 -9.13 7.58
C SER A 139 -0.99 -9.92 6.34
N HIS A 140 0.18 -9.66 5.75
CA HIS A 140 0.67 -10.40 4.58
C HIS A 140 1.03 -11.85 4.95
N VAL A 141 1.67 -12.06 6.10
CA VAL A 141 1.98 -13.41 6.60
C VAL A 141 0.70 -14.19 6.91
N ILE A 142 -0.27 -13.56 7.57
CA ILE A 142 -1.55 -14.21 7.94
C ILE A 142 -2.31 -14.66 6.70
N LEU A 143 -2.33 -13.86 5.63
CA LEU A 143 -3.04 -14.21 4.40
C LEU A 143 -2.38 -15.36 3.64
N SER A 144 -1.07 -15.58 3.82
CA SER A 144 -0.30 -16.60 3.10
C SER A 144 0.18 -17.77 3.99
N TYR A 145 -0.29 -17.87 5.24
CA TYR A 145 0.35 -18.72 6.27
C TYR A 145 0.47 -20.21 5.92
N ASN A 146 -0.46 -20.77 5.13
CA ASN A 146 -0.43 -22.17 4.70
C ASN A 146 0.43 -22.43 3.46
N LEU A 147 0.92 -21.37 2.80
CA LEU A 147 1.60 -21.45 1.51
C LEU A 147 3.11 -21.23 1.64
N ILE A 148 3.55 -20.64 2.75
CA ILE A 148 4.90 -20.09 2.91
C ILE A 148 5.76 -20.91 3.87
N THR A 149 7.07 -20.95 3.59
CA THR A 149 8.06 -21.43 4.56
C THR A 149 8.29 -20.39 5.67
N PHE A 150 8.97 -20.78 6.75
CA PHE A 150 9.33 -19.83 7.82
C PHE A 150 10.19 -18.67 7.28
N THR A 151 11.18 -18.96 6.42
CA THR A 151 12.06 -17.95 5.83
C THR A 151 11.29 -16.98 4.94
N GLU A 152 10.39 -17.49 4.10
CA GLU A 152 9.48 -16.68 3.29
C GLU A 152 8.56 -15.83 4.17
N GLY A 153 8.02 -16.39 5.26
CA GLY A 153 7.20 -15.66 6.22
C GLY A 153 7.93 -14.51 6.89
N VAL A 154 9.21 -14.69 7.26
CA VAL A 154 10.04 -13.60 7.79
C VAL A 154 10.26 -12.51 6.73
N ALA A 155 10.56 -12.89 5.48
CA ALA A 155 10.72 -11.93 4.40
C ALA A 155 9.41 -11.18 4.08
N LEU A 156 8.28 -11.89 4.08
CA LEU A 156 6.94 -11.36 3.84
C LEU A 156 6.41 -10.50 5.00
N LEU A 157 6.93 -10.70 6.21
CA LEU A 157 6.70 -9.80 7.35
C LEU A 157 7.49 -8.51 7.19
N LEU A 158 8.80 -8.62 6.96
CA LEU A 158 9.72 -7.49 7.00
C LEU A 158 9.64 -6.60 5.75
N TYR A 159 9.39 -7.18 4.57
CA TYR A 159 9.36 -6.40 3.35
C TYR A 159 8.24 -5.36 3.35
N PRO A 160 6.96 -5.68 3.61
CA PRO A 160 5.88 -4.68 3.63
C PRO A 160 6.04 -3.63 4.75
N MET A 161 6.75 -3.96 5.84
CA MET A 161 7.08 -2.98 6.88
C MET A 161 7.95 -1.83 6.36
N LEU A 162 8.87 -2.10 5.42
CA LEU A 162 9.76 -1.10 4.84
C LEU A 162 9.01 0.04 4.11
N PRO A 163 8.18 -0.22 3.07
CA PRO A 163 7.38 0.83 2.45
C PRO A 163 6.41 1.44 3.45
N ALA A 164 5.88 0.70 4.44
CA ALA A 164 5.02 1.29 5.47
C ALA A 164 5.69 2.40 6.27
N ILE A 165 6.93 2.18 6.72
CA ILE A 165 7.69 3.19 7.47
C ILE A 165 8.04 4.38 6.56
N LEU A 166 8.55 4.12 5.35
CA LEU A 166 8.96 5.18 4.42
C LEU A 166 7.77 6.03 3.97
N ILE A 167 6.66 5.40 3.60
CA ILE A 167 5.43 6.10 3.19
C ILE A 167 4.86 6.90 4.35
N ALA A 168 4.81 6.36 5.57
CA ALA A 168 4.33 7.11 6.73
C ALA A 168 5.17 8.37 6.98
N PHE A 169 6.49 8.28 6.85
CA PHE A 169 7.37 9.45 6.93
C PHE A 169 7.09 10.48 5.83
N ILE A 170 6.95 10.06 4.58
CA ILE A 170 6.67 10.98 3.46
C ILE A 170 5.31 11.65 3.65
N ASN A 171 4.26 10.85 3.89
CA ASN A 171 2.91 11.35 4.04
C ASN A 171 2.83 12.34 5.20
N GLU A 172 3.23 11.94 6.42
CA GLU A 172 3.01 12.72 7.64
C GLU A 172 4.04 13.82 7.87
N LYS A 173 5.31 13.62 7.49
CA LYS A 173 6.40 14.58 7.76
C LYS A 173 6.77 15.46 6.57
N LYS A 174 6.46 15.05 5.35
CA LYS A 174 6.81 15.81 4.14
C LYS A 174 5.61 16.36 3.38
N CYS A 175 4.41 15.80 3.59
CA CYS A 175 3.23 16.10 2.78
C CYS A 175 1.98 16.43 3.61
N GLU A 176 2.15 16.86 4.87
CA GLU A 176 1.07 17.24 5.80
C GLU A 176 -0.05 16.19 5.95
N GLY A 177 0.33 14.92 5.94
CA GLY A 177 -0.57 13.79 6.07
C GLY A 177 -1.34 13.45 4.79
N SER A 178 -0.94 13.97 3.63
CA SER A 178 -1.47 13.52 2.33
C SER A 178 -1.06 12.08 2.04
N ILE A 179 -2.00 11.23 1.65
CA ILE A 179 -1.73 9.83 1.26
C ILE A 179 -1.39 9.67 -0.22
N LEU A 180 -1.53 10.72 -1.04
CA LEU A 180 -1.30 10.63 -2.49
C LEU A 180 0.13 10.22 -2.87
N PRO A 181 1.20 10.72 -2.20
CA PRO A 181 2.57 10.26 -2.45
C PRO A 181 2.74 8.77 -2.13
N GLY A 182 2.23 8.33 -0.98
CA GLY A 182 2.24 6.93 -0.57
C GLY A 182 1.53 6.01 -1.56
N TRP A 183 0.33 6.42 -1.98
CA TRP A 183 -0.45 5.71 -3.00
C TRP A 183 0.31 5.57 -4.31
N LEU A 184 0.99 6.62 -4.77
CA LEU A 184 1.81 6.57 -5.98
C LEU A 184 2.97 5.59 -5.85
N ILE A 185 3.72 5.63 -4.73
CA ILE A 185 4.85 4.72 -4.48
C ILE A 185 4.34 3.27 -4.47
N HIS A 186 3.33 2.99 -3.64
CA HIS A 186 2.80 1.65 -3.45
C HIS A 186 2.20 1.08 -4.73
N GLY A 187 1.35 1.84 -5.43
CA GLY A 187 0.77 1.42 -6.70
C GLY A 187 1.83 1.12 -7.75
N THR A 188 2.89 1.94 -7.83
CA THR A 188 3.97 1.73 -8.80
C THR A 188 4.78 0.45 -8.50
N LEU A 189 5.10 0.19 -7.23
CA LEU A 189 5.81 -1.04 -6.82
C LEU A 189 5.01 -2.30 -7.22
N ASN A 190 3.69 -2.27 -7.00
CA ASN A 190 2.81 -3.38 -7.37
C ASN A 190 2.71 -3.53 -8.90
N VAL A 191 2.61 -2.42 -9.64
CA VAL A 191 2.61 -2.46 -11.11
C VAL A 191 3.88 -3.14 -11.62
N ILE A 192 5.05 -2.79 -11.12
CA ILE A 192 6.32 -3.41 -11.58
C ILE A 192 6.32 -4.90 -11.28
N THR A 193 5.89 -5.29 -10.08
CA THR A 193 5.80 -6.70 -9.68
C THR A 193 4.91 -7.50 -10.63
N HIS A 194 3.69 -7.01 -10.92
CA HIS A 194 2.75 -7.70 -11.81
C HIS A 194 3.19 -7.65 -13.28
N VAL A 195 3.70 -6.51 -13.76
CA VAL A 195 4.15 -6.32 -15.15
C VAL A 195 5.38 -7.17 -15.46
N SER A 196 6.28 -7.35 -14.49
CA SER A 196 7.48 -8.19 -14.67
C SER A 196 7.18 -9.66 -14.93
N GLN A 197 5.95 -10.11 -14.66
CA GLN A 197 5.50 -11.50 -14.82
C GLN A 197 4.52 -11.68 -15.98
N LEU A 198 4.20 -10.63 -16.74
CA LEU A 198 3.22 -10.72 -17.84
C LEU A 198 3.63 -11.68 -18.96
N TRP A 199 4.92 -12.01 -19.09
CA TRP A 199 5.51 -12.79 -20.17
C TRP A 199 6.19 -14.04 -19.62
#